data_AF-A0A3N4J7V5-F1
#
_entry.id   AF-A0A3N4J7V5-F1
#
_cell.length_a   1.000
_cell.length_b   1.000
_cell.length_c   1.000
_cell.angle_alpha   90.00
_cell.angle_beta   90.00
_cell.angle_gamma   90.00
#
_symmetry.space_group_name_H-M   'P 1'
#
loop_
_entity.id
_entity.type
_entity.pdbx_description
1 polymer ?
#
loop_
_entity_poly.entity_id
_entity_poly.type
_entity_poly.pdbx_seq_one_letter_code
_entity_poly.pdbx_strand_id
1 'polypeptide(L)'
;MVRGGCGKLIGGIWGTEVGRALGHHLRYDIQEPLIKLSLSVKVDTIANTYSPYNLYTYDPSNPPDVEFRRLCQQRQWGRERTRQARQGYNLAQQQLALSQQQQSLAQSSFAQVIQNQEFVNFTCDTSADPIGEFWRLLTTQSKALKALQERTSAPDIVEFFKKYEFQRFTYDPSNPPDVEFQRLCQQHQWEPVRIACAQLEYEEAQQESILWQEQWKLPLAQLAVVEYFENYEFDNSGYGISSDTSEIPLLELVGGLPAVEFLRSQSVEGYTYSYGLLHEEFRRLLSAREAEWEASLPIESNQATILATGHALAPTTAREEWIDEWGMIERKLKEEFQFQIEGEFDVLMDFIGSSTGLEAWEVLVELYDVGEAPLGKDEAKHALESVNVNIYDFIGAVEDAFRID
;
A
#
# COMPACT_ATOMS: atom_id res chain seq x y z
N MET A 1 -59.46 -83.45 11.54
CA MET A 1 -60.05 -82.57 12.57
C MET A 1 -59.24 -81.27 12.60
N VAL A 2 -59.91 -80.16 12.24
CA VAL A 2 -59.75 -78.75 12.67
C VAL A 2 -58.32 -78.18 12.85
N ARG A 3 -57.86 -77.30 11.92
CA ARG A 3 -57.60 -75.83 12.09
C ARG A 3 -56.79 -75.48 13.36
N GLY A 4 -55.68 -74.75 13.29
CA GLY A 4 -55.52 -73.43 12.68
C GLY A 4 -55.57 -72.36 13.78
N GLY A 5 -54.72 -71.32 13.74
CA GLY A 5 -54.84 -70.21 14.68
C GLY A 5 -53.66 -69.25 14.71
N CYS A 6 -53.73 -68.21 13.87
CA CYS A 6 -53.08 -66.92 14.08
C CYS A 6 -53.60 -66.22 15.34
N GLY A 7 -52.80 -65.32 15.91
CA GLY A 7 -53.26 -64.35 16.91
C GLY A 7 -52.28 -63.18 17.10
N LYS A 8 -52.41 -62.14 16.26
CA LYS A 8 -52.04 -60.74 16.55
C LYS A 8 -53.04 -60.17 17.56
N LEU A 9 -52.62 -59.27 18.47
CA LEU A 9 -53.33 -58.03 18.87
C LEU A 9 -52.41 -57.24 19.84
N ILE A 10 -51.89 -56.04 19.52
CA ILE A 10 -52.48 -54.67 19.47
C ILE A 10 -52.28 -53.87 20.79
N GLY A 11 -51.85 -52.61 20.60
CA GLY A 11 -52.21 -51.43 21.42
C GLY A 11 -50.99 -50.73 22.05
N GLY A 12 -50.72 -49.44 21.90
CA GLY A 12 -51.33 -48.27 21.24
C GLY A 12 -50.26 -47.13 21.22
N ILE A 13 -50.17 -46.24 20.22
CA ILE A 13 -51.00 -45.04 19.94
C ILE A 13 -50.83 -43.96 21.03
N TRP A 14 -50.49 -42.66 20.82
CA TRP A 14 -50.20 -41.76 19.68
C TRP A 14 -49.67 -40.40 20.22
N GLY A 15 -49.05 -39.58 19.36
CA GLY A 15 -49.14 -38.10 19.36
C GLY A 15 -47.79 -37.33 19.37
N THR A 16 -47.22 -36.89 18.22
CA THR A 16 -47.38 -35.57 17.50
C THR A 16 -46.85 -34.36 18.31
N GLU A 17 -46.06 -33.40 17.83
CA GLU A 17 -45.82 -32.81 16.50
C GLU A 17 -44.60 -31.82 16.57
N VAL A 18 -43.80 -31.77 15.50
CA VAL A 18 -43.29 -30.60 14.75
C VAL A 18 -42.95 -29.27 15.46
N GLY A 19 -41.68 -28.80 15.31
CA GLY A 19 -41.39 -27.41 14.88
C GLY A 19 -40.34 -26.57 15.63
N ARG A 20 -39.21 -26.27 14.94
CA ARG A 20 -38.48 -24.98 14.85
C ARG A 20 -37.60 -24.44 16.01
N ALA A 21 -36.48 -23.80 15.58
CA ALA A 21 -35.58 -22.81 16.24
C ALA A 21 -34.40 -23.37 17.08
N LEU A 22 -33.14 -23.27 16.64
CA LEU A 22 -32.19 -22.12 16.51
C LEU A 22 -31.37 -21.83 17.79
N GLY A 23 -30.04 -21.96 17.67
CA GLY A 23 -29.08 -20.89 18.00
C GLY A 23 -28.51 -20.76 19.42
N HIS A 24 -27.20 -20.43 19.47
CA HIS A 24 -26.33 -19.98 20.59
C HIS A 24 -25.77 -21.07 21.52
N HIS A 25 -24.47 -21.14 21.85
CA HIS A 25 -23.43 -20.11 22.01
C HIS A 25 -22.01 -20.67 21.85
N LEU A 26 -21.24 -20.16 20.89
CA LEU A 26 -19.80 -19.89 21.05
C LEU A 26 -19.55 -18.53 20.38
N ARG A 27 -19.66 -17.46 21.18
CA ARG A 27 -19.16 -16.13 20.80
C ARG A 27 -17.77 -16.00 21.40
N TYR A 28 -16.75 -15.96 20.55
CA TYR A 28 -15.51 -15.26 20.89
C TYR A 28 -15.77 -13.77 20.59
N ASP A 29 -15.71 -12.94 21.63
CA ASP A 29 -15.92 -11.50 21.52
C ASP A 29 -14.70 -10.83 20.88
N ILE A 30 -14.81 -10.51 19.58
CA ILE A 30 -13.86 -9.70 18.81
C ILE A 30 -13.93 -8.21 19.24
N GLN A 31 -14.87 -7.83 20.11
CA GLN A 31 -14.99 -6.46 20.62
C GLN A 31 -13.90 -6.08 21.63
N GLU A 32 -13.36 -7.01 22.41
CA GLU A 32 -12.44 -6.67 23.50
C GLU A 32 -11.06 -6.13 23.03
N PRO A 33 -10.43 -6.70 21.98
CA PRO A 33 -9.17 -6.19 21.44
C PRO A 33 -9.34 -4.83 20.76
N LEU A 34 -10.45 -4.62 20.04
CA LEU A 34 -10.76 -3.37 19.32
C LEU A 34 -11.08 -2.22 20.28
N ILE A 35 -11.77 -2.52 21.39
CA ILE A 35 -12.01 -1.55 22.47
C ILE A 35 -10.69 -1.18 23.14
N LYS A 36 -9.78 -2.14 23.39
CA LYS A 36 -8.45 -1.88 23.98
C LYS A 36 -7.55 -1.04 23.07
N LEU A 37 -7.53 -1.31 21.76
CA LEU A 37 -6.81 -0.49 20.77
C LEU A 37 -7.39 0.93 20.64
N SER A 38 -8.72 1.06 20.59
CA SER A 38 -9.40 2.37 20.55
C SER A 38 -9.16 3.18 21.83
N LEU A 39 -9.12 2.55 23.00
CA LEU A 39 -8.79 3.21 24.27
C LEU A 39 -7.31 3.60 24.36
N SER A 40 -6.38 2.79 23.83
CA SER A 40 -4.95 3.11 23.82
C SER A 40 -4.66 4.38 23.00
N VAL A 41 -5.19 4.47 21.78
CA VAL A 41 -5.01 5.64 20.89
C VAL A 41 -5.63 6.91 21.47
N LYS A 42 -6.75 6.80 22.22
CA LYS A 42 -7.42 7.94 22.88
C LYS A 42 -6.58 8.56 24.01
N VAL A 43 -5.81 7.74 24.72
CA VAL A 43 -4.99 8.19 25.85
C VAL A 43 -3.75 8.92 25.36
N ASP A 44 -3.13 8.47 24.26
CA ASP A 44 -1.86 9.00 23.76
C ASP A 44 -1.98 10.42 23.16
N THR A 45 -3.02 10.70 22.38
CA THR A 45 -3.21 12.04 21.78
C THR A 45 -3.43 13.13 22.83
N ILE A 46 -4.22 12.83 23.87
CA ILE A 46 -4.45 13.75 24.98
C ILE A 46 -3.18 13.83 25.84
N ALA A 47 -2.56 12.70 26.21
CA ALA A 47 -1.33 12.68 26.99
C ALA A 47 -0.19 13.47 26.32
N ASN A 48 -0.07 13.44 24.99
CA ASN A 48 0.93 14.20 24.24
C ASN A 48 0.74 15.72 24.37
N THR A 49 -0.49 16.22 24.51
CA THR A 49 -0.71 17.65 24.84
C THR A 49 -0.22 18.02 26.25
N TYR A 50 -0.08 17.04 27.15
CA TYR A 50 0.42 17.21 28.51
C TYR A 50 1.91 16.85 28.69
N SER A 51 2.49 16.09 27.74
CA SER A 51 3.88 15.59 27.73
C SER A 51 4.99 16.65 27.87
N PRO A 52 4.92 17.85 27.24
CA PRO A 52 6.00 18.84 27.36
C PRO A 52 6.11 19.48 28.76
N TYR A 53 5.20 19.16 29.69
CA TYR A 53 5.14 19.77 31.00
C TYR A 53 5.84 18.90 32.06
N ASN A 54 7.17 18.87 32.05
CA ASN A 54 8.00 18.29 33.12
C ASN A 54 7.45 18.73 34.49
N LEU A 55 7.01 17.77 35.32
CA LEU A 55 6.32 17.88 36.63
C LEU A 55 4.78 17.73 36.65
N TYR A 56 4.10 17.53 35.52
CA TYR A 56 2.66 17.21 35.50
C TYR A 56 2.44 15.71 35.29
N THR A 57 1.81 15.03 36.25
CA THR A 57 1.46 13.60 36.12
C THR A 57 0.04 13.46 35.62
N TYR A 58 -0.15 13.32 34.31
CA TYR A 58 -1.47 13.10 33.71
C TYR A 58 -2.14 11.85 34.30
N ASP A 59 -3.40 11.99 34.74
CA ASP A 59 -4.20 10.88 35.27
C ASP A 59 -5.34 10.58 34.30
N PRO A 60 -5.25 9.49 33.52
CA PRO A 60 -6.24 9.16 32.50
C PRO A 60 -7.60 8.77 33.08
N SER A 61 -7.70 8.52 34.39
CA SER A 61 -8.97 8.20 35.05
C SER A 61 -9.86 9.44 35.27
N ASN A 62 -9.28 10.64 35.22
CA ASN A 62 -10.01 11.89 35.38
C ASN A 62 -10.61 12.34 34.04
N PRO A 63 -11.82 12.94 34.04
CA PRO A 63 -12.37 13.57 32.86
C PRO A 63 -11.40 14.64 32.31
N PRO A 64 -11.24 14.75 30.98
CA PRO A 64 -10.31 15.70 30.35
C PRO A 64 -10.41 17.16 30.85
N ASP A 65 -11.62 17.64 31.17
CA ASP A 65 -11.84 18.98 31.73
C ASP A 65 -11.37 19.15 33.19
N VAL A 66 -11.31 18.05 33.95
CA VAL A 66 -10.77 18.03 35.31
C VAL A 66 -9.24 18.08 35.25
N GLU A 67 -8.63 17.32 34.34
CA GLU A 67 -7.18 17.34 34.08
C GLU A 67 -6.71 18.71 33.59
N PHE A 68 -7.41 19.31 32.63
CA PHE A 68 -7.07 20.66 32.14
C PHE A 68 -7.08 21.70 33.28
N ARG A 69 -8.08 21.63 34.18
CA ARG A 69 -8.15 22.52 35.36
C ARG A 69 -7.02 22.26 36.34
N ARG A 70 -6.67 21.01 36.59
CA ARG A 70 -5.56 20.62 37.47
C ARG A 70 -4.22 21.14 36.93
N LEU A 71 -4.00 21.04 35.61
CA LEU A 71 -2.83 21.62 34.94
C LEU A 71 -2.76 23.13 35.15
N CYS A 72 -3.86 23.84 34.89
CA CYS A 72 -3.94 25.30 35.04
C CYS A 72 -3.65 25.74 36.48
N GLN A 73 -4.17 25.01 37.47
CA GLN A 73 -3.94 25.26 38.90
C GLN A 73 -2.49 24.99 39.31
N GLN A 74 -1.92 23.84 38.93
CA GLN A 74 -0.55 23.48 39.28
C GLN A 74 0.46 24.46 38.70
N ARG A 75 0.20 24.98 37.49
CA ARG A 75 1.08 25.94 36.82
C ARG A 75 0.81 27.40 37.19
N GLN A 76 -0.19 27.66 38.03
CA GLN A 76 -0.62 29.00 38.43
C GLN A 76 -0.81 29.93 37.23
N TRP A 77 -1.41 29.43 36.15
CA TRP A 77 -1.57 30.23 34.94
C TRP A 77 -2.52 31.41 35.18
N GLY A 78 -2.11 32.60 34.75
CA GLY A 78 -2.98 33.77 34.71
C GLY A 78 -4.18 33.56 33.78
N ARG A 79 -5.18 34.44 33.90
CA ARG A 79 -6.43 34.35 33.11
C ARG A 79 -6.19 34.26 31.60
N GLU A 80 -5.23 35.02 31.08
CA GLU A 80 -4.95 35.06 29.63
C GLU A 80 -4.36 33.74 29.12
N ARG A 81 -3.33 33.22 29.81
CA ARG A 81 -2.71 31.93 29.44
C ARG A 81 -3.66 30.75 29.59
N THR A 82 -4.54 30.81 30.60
CA THR A 82 -5.62 29.82 30.79
C THR A 82 -6.60 29.85 29.62
N ARG A 83 -6.96 31.03 29.11
CA ARG A 83 -7.84 31.19 27.95
C ARG A 83 -7.22 30.63 26.67
N GLN A 84 -5.96 30.94 26.39
CA GLN A 84 -5.25 30.41 25.23
C GLN A 84 -5.11 28.88 25.27
N ALA A 85 -4.70 28.33 26.42
CA ALA A 85 -4.62 26.89 26.60
C ALA A 85 -5.99 26.21 26.45
N ARG A 86 -7.08 26.88 26.89
CA ARG A 86 -8.45 26.37 26.75
C ARG A 86 -8.89 26.33 25.28
N GLN A 87 -8.48 27.31 24.48
CA GLN A 87 -8.76 27.32 23.04
C GLN A 87 -8.05 26.16 22.33
N GLY A 88 -6.76 25.94 22.60
CA GLY A 88 -6.01 24.80 22.05
C GLY A 88 -6.61 23.45 22.48
N TYR A 89 -6.98 23.32 23.76
CA TYR A 89 -7.64 22.12 24.28
C TYR A 89 -9.00 21.86 23.60
N ASN A 90 -9.84 22.90 23.43
CA ASN A 90 -11.13 22.76 22.75
C ASN A 90 -10.94 22.35 21.27
N LEU A 91 -9.94 22.87 20.58
CA LEU A 91 -9.61 22.51 19.20
C LEU A 91 -9.18 21.04 19.10
N ALA A 92 -8.30 20.59 19.99
CA ALA A 92 -7.89 19.18 20.05
C ALA A 92 -9.06 18.24 20.35
N GLN A 93 -9.99 18.63 21.22
CA GLN A 93 -11.22 17.86 21.47
C GLN A 93 -12.14 17.81 20.24
N GLN A 94 -12.25 18.90 19.48
CA GLN A 94 -13.02 18.92 18.23
C GLN A 94 -12.40 17.99 17.17
N GLN A 95 -11.08 18.03 17.00
CA GLN A 95 -10.36 17.13 16.08
C GLN A 95 -10.54 15.67 16.47
N LEU A 96 -10.43 15.35 17.78
CA LEU A 96 -10.67 14.00 18.27
C LEU A 96 -12.11 13.53 18.02
N ALA A 97 -13.10 14.40 18.24
CA ALA A 97 -14.50 14.09 17.98
C ALA A 97 -14.76 13.84 16.48
N LEU A 98 -14.14 14.63 15.61
CA LEU A 98 -14.25 14.49 14.15
C LEU A 98 -13.61 13.20 13.65
N SER A 99 -12.42 12.85 14.17
CA SER A 99 -11.76 11.57 13.90
C SER A 99 -12.60 10.38 14.36
N GLN A 100 -13.20 10.44 15.56
CA GLN A 100 -14.09 9.38 16.05
C GLN A 100 -15.35 9.25 15.20
N GLN A 101 -15.93 10.36 14.74
CA GLN A 101 -17.08 10.35 13.84
C GLN A 101 -16.71 9.71 12.50
N GLN A 102 -15.56 10.05 11.91
CA GLN A 102 -15.07 9.44 10.68
C GLN A 102 -14.80 7.95 10.85
N GLN A 103 -14.20 7.53 11.97
CA GLN A 103 -13.99 6.12 12.27
C GLN A 103 -15.32 5.37 12.40
N SER A 104 -16.31 5.96 13.08
CA SER A 104 -17.65 5.38 13.18
C SER A 104 -18.34 5.30 11.82
N LEU A 105 -18.16 6.29 10.95
CA LEU A 105 -18.69 6.28 9.59
C LEU A 105 -18.00 5.21 8.75
N ALA A 106 -16.67 5.09 8.81
CA ALA A 106 -15.91 4.06 8.12
C ALA A 106 -16.32 2.65 8.60
N GLN A 107 -16.45 2.45 9.91
CA GLN A 107 -16.93 1.19 10.49
C GLN A 107 -18.37 0.89 10.08
N SER A 108 -19.24 1.90 10.06
CA SER A 108 -20.63 1.74 9.62
C SER A 108 -20.69 1.42 8.13
N SER A 109 -19.92 2.10 7.29
CA SER A 109 -19.83 1.84 5.85
C SER A 109 -19.26 0.45 5.60
N PHE A 110 -18.24 0.04 6.34
CA PHE A 110 -17.66 -1.30 6.24
C PHE A 110 -18.64 -2.38 6.70
N ALA A 111 -19.29 -2.19 7.85
CA ALA A 111 -20.33 -3.09 8.33
C ALA A 111 -21.54 -3.13 7.38
N GLN A 112 -21.87 -2.01 6.74
CA GLN A 112 -22.94 -1.93 5.75
C GLN A 112 -22.52 -2.55 4.41
N VAL A 113 -21.24 -2.49 4.02
CA VAL A 113 -20.70 -3.27 2.91
C VAL A 113 -20.76 -4.76 3.24
N ILE A 114 -20.38 -5.18 4.44
CA ILE A 114 -20.47 -6.56 4.92
C ILE A 114 -21.92 -7.05 5.08
N GLN A 115 -22.88 -6.15 5.40
CA GLN A 115 -24.30 -6.51 5.53
C GLN A 115 -25.07 -6.43 4.21
N ASN A 116 -24.72 -5.51 3.31
CA ASN A 116 -25.38 -5.33 2.01
C ASN A 116 -24.75 -6.18 0.91
N GLN A 117 -23.49 -6.58 1.06
CA GLN A 117 -23.09 -7.88 0.56
C GLN A 117 -23.85 -8.85 1.47
N GLU A 118 -25.00 -9.36 1.00
CA GLU A 118 -25.33 -10.73 1.38
C GLU A 118 -24.01 -11.48 1.24
N PHE A 119 -23.54 -12.14 2.30
CA PHE A 119 -22.72 -13.32 2.10
C PHE A 119 -23.57 -14.17 1.15
N VAL A 120 -23.37 -13.99 -0.16
CA VAL A 120 -23.28 -15.09 -1.09
C VAL A 120 -22.47 -16.06 -0.27
N ASN A 121 -23.12 -17.10 0.24
CA ASN A 121 -22.42 -18.18 0.90
C ASN A 121 -21.23 -18.41 -0.02
N PHE A 122 -20.02 -18.06 0.44
CA PHE A 122 -18.81 -18.47 -0.22
C PHE A 122 -18.74 -19.96 0.11
N THR A 123 -19.62 -20.72 -0.53
CA THR A 123 -19.30 -22.09 -0.87
C THR A 123 -18.10 -21.90 -1.75
N CYS A 124 -16.90 -22.00 -1.15
CA CYS A 124 -15.75 -22.50 -1.89
C CYS A 124 -16.30 -23.68 -2.66
N ASP A 125 -16.42 -23.51 -3.97
CA ASP A 125 -16.71 -24.64 -4.81
C ASP A 125 -15.45 -25.49 -4.68
N THR A 126 -15.48 -26.48 -3.80
CA THR A 126 -14.36 -27.41 -3.61
C THR A 126 -14.09 -28.22 -4.89
N SER A 127 -14.91 -28.04 -5.93
CA SER A 127 -14.64 -28.55 -7.28
C SER A 127 -13.96 -27.55 -8.21
N ALA A 128 -13.82 -26.28 -7.83
CA ALA A 128 -13.03 -25.30 -8.56
C ALA A 128 -11.53 -25.49 -8.30
N ASP A 129 -10.73 -25.30 -9.35
CA ASP A 129 -9.28 -25.35 -9.30
C ASP A 129 -8.74 -24.36 -8.23
N PRO A 130 -7.96 -24.83 -7.24
CA PRO A 130 -7.38 -23.98 -6.20
C PRO A 130 -6.61 -22.77 -6.75
N ILE A 131 -5.98 -22.92 -7.92
CA ILE A 131 -5.23 -21.85 -8.58
C ILE A 131 -6.20 -20.77 -9.11
N GLY A 132 -7.32 -21.17 -9.72
CA GLY A 132 -8.37 -20.24 -10.16
C GLY A 132 -9.00 -19.44 -9.01
N GLU A 133 -9.27 -20.07 -7.86
CA GLU A 133 -9.80 -19.34 -6.68
C GLU A 133 -8.77 -18.38 -6.08
N PHE A 134 -7.50 -18.78 -6.03
CA PHE A 134 -6.39 -17.91 -5.61
C PHE A 134 -6.29 -16.66 -6.49
N TRP A 135 -6.31 -16.84 -7.82
CA TRP A 135 -6.30 -15.71 -8.76
C TRP A 135 -7.54 -14.85 -8.63
N ARG A 136 -8.73 -15.44 -8.49
CA ARG A 136 -9.98 -14.68 -8.27
C ARG A 136 -9.88 -13.76 -7.04
N LEU A 137 -9.29 -14.24 -5.95
CA LEU A 137 -9.06 -13.48 -4.73
C LEU A 137 -8.01 -12.38 -4.92
N LEU A 138 -6.88 -12.70 -5.55
CA LEU A 138 -5.83 -11.73 -5.89
C LEU A 138 -6.33 -10.62 -6.79
N THR A 139 -7.07 -10.95 -7.85
CA THR A 139 -7.67 -9.98 -8.76
C THR A 139 -8.70 -9.12 -8.02
N THR A 140 -9.52 -9.71 -7.14
CA THR A 140 -10.49 -8.95 -6.34
C THR A 140 -9.79 -7.97 -5.40
N GLN A 141 -8.68 -8.37 -4.77
CA GLN A 141 -7.88 -7.46 -3.95
C GLN A 141 -7.16 -6.39 -4.79
N SER A 142 -6.57 -6.76 -5.93
CA SER A 142 -5.88 -5.84 -6.85
C SER A 142 -6.83 -4.75 -7.37
N LYS A 143 -8.04 -5.12 -7.79
CA LYS A 143 -9.10 -4.17 -8.16
C LYS A 143 -9.46 -3.24 -7.00
N ALA A 144 -9.61 -3.78 -5.79
CA ALA A 144 -9.92 -2.99 -4.61
C ALA A 144 -8.77 -2.02 -4.28
N LEU A 145 -7.52 -2.47 -4.44
CA LEU A 145 -6.31 -1.69 -4.20
C LEU A 145 -6.13 -0.59 -5.25
N LYS A 146 -6.37 -0.88 -6.53
CA LYS A 146 -6.30 0.07 -7.65
C LYS A 146 -7.43 1.10 -7.59
N ALA A 147 -8.65 0.67 -7.26
CA ALA A 147 -9.77 1.57 -7.00
C ALA A 147 -9.53 2.44 -5.75
N LEU A 148 -8.79 1.93 -4.77
CA LEU A 148 -8.22 2.73 -3.68
C LEU A 148 -7.19 3.72 -4.25
N GLN A 149 -6.24 3.25 -5.05
CA GLN A 149 -5.07 4.00 -5.49
C GLN A 149 -5.41 5.18 -6.40
N GLU A 150 -6.36 4.99 -7.30
CA GLU A 150 -6.94 6.06 -8.12
C GLU A 150 -7.75 7.05 -7.28
N ARG A 151 -8.30 6.60 -6.14
CA ARG A 151 -8.83 7.47 -5.09
C ARG A 151 -7.74 8.04 -4.15
N THR A 152 -6.47 7.63 -4.30
CA THR A 152 -5.34 7.98 -3.42
C THR A 152 -4.36 9.05 -3.90
N SER A 153 -4.54 9.59 -5.10
CA SER A 153 -3.99 10.93 -5.37
C SER A 153 -4.69 11.85 -4.41
N ALA A 154 -4.01 12.38 -3.38
CA ALA A 154 -4.62 13.29 -2.43
C ALA A 154 -5.32 14.41 -3.22
N PRO A 155 -6.67 14.40 -3.31
CA PRO A 155 -7.37 15.13 -4.35
C PRO A 155 -7.05 16.62 -4.26
N ASP A 156 -6.86 17.10 -3.04
CA ASP A 156 -6.78 18.51 -2.71
C ASP A 156 -5.48 19.16 -3.21
N ILE A 157 -4.32 18.48 -3.12
CA ILE A 157 -3.06 19.06 -3.63
C ILE A 157 -3.02 19.11 -5.16
N VAL A 158 -3.58 18.08 -5.82
CA VAL A 158 -3.66 18.03 -7.28
C VAL A 158 -4.69 19.04 -7.80
N GLU A 159 -5.85 19.13 -7.13
CA GLU A 159 -6.88 20.13 -7.46
C GLU A 159 -6.38 21.56 -7.25
N PHE A 160 -5.61 21.80 -6.19
CA PHE A 160 -4.95 23.09 -5.96
C PHE A 160 -4.13 23.49 -7.19
N PHE A 161 -3.25 22.62 -7.69
CA PHE A 161 -2.42 22.96 -8.85
C PHE A 161 -3.21 23.08 -10.15
N LYS A 162 -4.19 22.19 -10.37
CA LYS A 162 -5.10 22.25 -11.54
C LYS A 162 -5.86 23.56 -11.63
N LYS A 163 -6.27 24.14 -10.49
CA LYS A 163 -6.95 25.45 -10.43
C LYS A 163 -6.13 26.58 -11.06
N TYR A 164 -4.80 26.44 -11.10
CA TYR A 164 -3.89 27.46 -11.63
C TYR A 164 -3.17 27.05 -12.91
N GLU A 165 -3.60 25.96 -13.56
CA GLU A 165 -3.12 25.60 -14.89
C GLU A 165 -3.51 26.69 -15.89
N PHE A 166 -2.50 27.36 -16.42
CA PHE A 166 -2.68 28.43 -17.39
C PHE A 166 -1.45 28.55 -18.28
N GLN A 167 -1.64 28.41 -19.60
CA GLN A 167 -0.76 28.58 -20.78
C GLN A 167 0.73 28.19 -20.67
N ARG A 168 1.43 28.56 -19.59
CA ARG A 168 2.84 28.27 -19.32
C ARG A 168 3.05 27.37 -18.09
N PHE A 169 2.04 27.21 -17.23
CA PHE A 169 2.06 26.30 -16.10
C PHE A 169 1.15 25.09 -16.36
N THR A 170 1.74 23.91 -16.32
CA THR A 170 1.10 22.59 -16.36
C THR A 170 1.67 21.81 -15.20
N TYR A 171 0.84 21.36 -14.26
CA TYR A 171 1.33 20.68 -13.06
C TYR A 171 2.05 19.38 -13.41
N ASP A 172 3.24 19.19 -12.85
CA ASP A 172 4.00 17.96 -13.00
C ASP A 172 4.06 17.21 -11.66
N PRO A 173 3.27 16.12 -11.49
CA PRO A 173 3.24 15.37 -10.24
C PRO A 173 4.56 14.65 -9.94
N SER A 174 5.49 14.58 -10.90
CA SER A 174 6.83 14.01 -10.70
C SER A 174 7.74 14.90 -9.85
N ASN A 175 7.42 16.20 -9.76
CA ASN A 175 8.16 17.15 -8.95
C ASN A 175 7.59 17.22 -7.52
N PRO A 176 8.42 17.43 -6.50
CA PRO A 176 7.94 17.66 -5.15
C PRO A 176 6.94 18.83 -5.12
N PRO A 177 5.83 18.75 -4.37
CA PRO A 177 4.82 19.80 -4.35
C PRO A 177 5.38 21.19 -4.05
N ASP A 178 6.40 21.31 -3.19
CA ASP A 178 6.99 22.62 -2.84
C ASP A 178 7.70 23.26 -4.04
N VAL A 179 8.34 22.43 -4.86
CA VAL A 179 9.02 22.86 -6.09
C VAL A 179 7.98 23.32 -7.12
N GLU A 180 6.89 22.58 -7.27
CA GLU A 180 5.78 22.96 -8.15
C GLU A 180 5.10 24.25 -7.70
N PHE A 181 4.93 24.47 -6.40
CA PHE A 181 4.38 25.73 -5.86
C PHE A 181 5.31 26.92 -6.15
N GLN A 182 6.62 26.75 -5.98
CA GLN A 182 7.59 27.78 -6.34
C GLN A 182 7.56 28.07 -7.83
N ARG A 183 7.50 27.04 -8.67
CA ARG A 183 7.40 27.19 -10.13
C ARG A 183 6.12 27.91 -10.54
N LEU A 184 5.00 27.57 -9.90
CA LEU A 184 3.72 28.24 -10.08
C LEU A 184 3.85 29.75 -9.79
N CYS A 185 4.42 30.12 -8.65
CA CYS A 185 4.62 31.51 -8.27
C CYS A 185 5.52 32.28 -9.26
N GLN A 186 6.61 31.64 -9.72
CA GLN A 186 7.56 32.23 -10.67
C GLN A 186 6.92 32.46 -12.05
N GLN A 187 6.18 31.48 -12.56
CA GLN A 187 5.58 31.56 -13.89
C GLN A 187 4.41 32.54 -13.98
N HIS A 188 3.60 32.62 -12.92
CA HIS A 188 2.50 33.58 -12.85
C HIS A 188 2.93 35.00 -12.50
N GLN A 189 4.19 35.20 -12.05
CA GLN A 189 4.72 36.50 -11.64
C GLN A 189 3.80 37.22 -10.63
N TRP A 190 3.28 36.46 -9.67
CA TRP A 190 2.34 37.00 -8.70
C TRP A 190 3.01 38.03 -7.79
N GLU A 191 2.27 39.08 -7.47
CA GLU A 191 2.66 40.06 -6.45
C GLU A 191 2.74 39.40 -5.06
N PRO A 192 3.57 39.92 -4.13
CA PRO A 192 3.78 39.31 -2.82
C PRO A 192 2.49 39.01 -2.04
N VAL A 193 1.48 39.87 -2.16
CA VAL A 193 0.18 39.68 -1.51
C VAL A 193 -0.57 38.47 -2.07
N ARG A 194 -0.49 38.23 -3.38
CA ARG A 194 -1.15 37.07 -4.01
C ARG A 194 -0.40 35.78 -3.72
N ILE A 195 0.93 35.81 -3.68
CA ILE A 195 1.76 34.67 -3.25
C ILE A 195 1.37 34.27 -1.82
N ALA A 196 1.25 35.22 -0.89
CA ALA A 196 0.85 34.93 0.49
C ALA A 196 -0.55 34.28 0.58
N CYS A 197 -1.52 34.72 -0.22
CA CYS A 197 -2.83 34.07 -0.28
C CYS A 197 -2.76 32.65 -0.85
N ALA A 198 -2.02 32.44 -1.95
CA ALA A 198 -1.87 31.12 -2.56
C ALA A 198 -1.10 30.15 -1.66
N GLN A 199 -0.14 30.64 -0.87
CA GLN A 199 0.60 29.85 0.12
C GLN A 199 -0.34 29.27 1.18
N LEU A 200 -1.34 30.04 1.65
CA LEU A 200 -2.32 29.55 2.62
C LEU A 200 -3.20 28.44 2.02
N GLU A 201 -3.72 28.64 0.80
CA GLU A 201 -4.50 27.62 0.08
C GLU A 201 -3.67 26.34 -0.19
N TYR A 202 -2.38 26.52 -0.47
CA TYR A 202 -1.43 25.43 -0.69
C TYR A 202 -1.13 24.63 0.59
N GLU A 203 -0.87 25.33 1.70
CA GLU A 203 -0.61 24.69 3.00
C GLU A 203 -1.83 23.91 3.49
N GLU A 204 -3.04 24.44 3.28
CA GLU A 204 -4.30 23.74 3.56
C GLU A 204 -4.40 22.45 2.72
N ALA A 205 -4.18 22.53 1.40
CA ALA A 205 -4.19 21.37 0.51
C ALA A 205 -3.10 20.34 0.84
N GLN A 206 -1.89 20.76 1.24
CA GLN A 206 -0.84 19.86 1.72
C GLN A 206 -1.27 19.16 3.02
N GLN A 207 -1.85 19.89 3.96
CA GLN A 207 -2.26 19.34 5.25
C GLN A 207 -3.39 18.32 5.07
N GLU A 208 -4.36 18.60 4.22
CA GLU A 208 -5.42 17.64 3.86
C GLU A 208 -4.83 16.42 3.15
N SER A 209 -3.87 16.61 2.23
CA SER A 209 -3.13 15.50 1.60
C SER A 209 -2.38 14.62 2.60
N ILE A 210 -1.75 15.21 3.62
CA ILE A 210 -1.03 14.46 4.65
C ILE A 210 -2.01 13.67 5.51
N LEU A 211 -3.09 14.29 5.99
CA LEU A 211 -4.14 13.61 6.76
C LEU A 211 -4.77 12.46 5.97
N TRP A 212 -4.99 12.69 4.67
CA TRP A 212 -5.47 11.70 3.73
C TRP A 212 -4.47 10.55 3.60
N GLN A 213 -3.17 10.80 3.39
CA GLN A 213 -2.14 9.74 3.34
C GLN A 213 -2.00 8.97 4.67
N GLU A 214 -2.08 9.65 5.81
CA GLU A 214 -2.02 9.03 7.13
C GLU A 214 -3.24 8.12 7.40
N GLN A 215 -4.42 8.52 6.93
CA GLN A 215 -5.64 7.71 7.02
C GLN A 215 -5.53 6.39 6.23
N TRP A 216 -4.82 6.40 5.10
CA TRP A 216 -4.67 5.24 4.22
C TRP A 216 -3.37 4.45 4.41
N LYS A 217 -2.44 4.94 5.24
CA LYS A 217 -1.26 4.19 5.70
C LYS A 217 -1.54 3.16 6.81
N LEU A 218 -2.77 3.05 7.31
CA LEU A 218 -3.16 1.94 8.18
C LEU A 218 -3.27 0.64 7.35
N PRO A 219 -2.74 -0.50 7.83
CA PRO A 219 -2.40 -1.67 7.02
C PRO A 219 -3.66 -2.47 6.63
N LEU A 220 -4.46 -1.96 5.72
CA LEU A 220 -5.64 -2.65 5.21
C LEU A 220 -5.26 -3.79 4.24
N ALA A 221 -4.11 -3.70 3.56
CA ALA A 221 -3.63 -4.77 2.68
C ALA A 221 -2.99 -5.94 3.44
N GLN A 222 -2.20 -5.67 4.50
CA GLN A 222 -1.58 -6.73 5.30
C GLN A 222 -2.60 -7.48 6.17
N LEU A 223 -3.60 -6.80 6.73
CA LEU A 223 -4.59 -7.47 7.58
C LEU A 223 -5.52 -8.41 6.80
N ALA A 224 -5.92 -8.05 5.58
CA ALA A 224 -6.80 -8.91 4.76
C ALA A 224 -6.08 -10.15 4.20
N VAL A 225 -4.79 -10.05 3.91
CA VAL A 225 -3.97 -11.17 3.42
C VAL A 225 -3.60 -12.11 4.57
N VAL A 226 -3.19 -11.59 5.73
CA VAL A 226 -2.88 -12.40 6.92
C VAL A 226 -4.13 -13.12 7.45
N GLU A 227 -5.30 -12.46 7.49
CA GLU A 227 -6.55 -13.10 7.92
C GLU A 227 -7.04 -14.18 6.95
N TYR A 228 -6.69 -14.10 5.66
CA TYR A 228 -7.01 -15.15 4.68
C TYR A 228 -6.12 -16.39 4.84
N PHE A 229 -4.81 -16.20 5.03
CA PHE A 229 -3.86 -17.31 5.15
C PHE A 229 -3.86 -17.98 6.54
N GLU A 230 -4.15 -17.25 7.62
CA GLU A 230 -4.25 -17.85 8.96
C GLU A 230 -5.52 -18.70 9.16
N ASN A 231 -6.55 -18.53 8.31
CA ASN A 231 -7.82 -19.23 8.41
C ASN A 231 -7.97 -20.43 7.46
N TYR A 232 -6.98 -20.71 6.59
CA TYR A 232 -7.02 -21.82 5.64
C TYR A 232 -6.02 -22.92 6.03
N GLU A 233 -6.50 -23.96 6.73
CA GLU A 233 -5.73 -25.21 6.87
C GLU A 233 -5.67 -25.89 5.50
N PHE A 234 -4.49 -25.90 4.87
CA PHE A 234 -4.24 -26.67 3.65
C PHE A 234 -4.32 -28.17 3.97
N ASP A 235 -5.45 -28.80 3.64
CA ASP A 235 -5.61 -30.24 3.74
C ASP A 235 -4.89 -30.91 2.54
N ASN A 236 -3.57 -31.04 2.66
CA ASN A 236 -2.67 -31.64 1.66
C ASN A 236 -2.87 -33.15 1.47
N SER A 237 -3.99 -33.72 1.91
CA SER A 237 -4.18 -35.18 1.98
C SER A 237 -4.66 -35.84 0.67
N GLY A 238 -4.90 -35.07 -0.41
CA GLY A 238 -5.58 -35.56 -1.62
C GLY A 238 -4.75 -35.80 -2.89
N TYR A 239 -3.58 -35.19 -3.07
CA TYR A 239 -2.84 -35.32 -4.34
C TYR A 239 -1.83 -36.47 -4.29
N GLY A 240 -2.15 -37.55 -5.01
CA GLY A 240 -1.20 -38.62 -5.31
C GLY A 240 -0.10 -38.09 -6.22
N ILE A 241 1.04 -37.73 -5.62
CA ILE A 241 2.25 -37.27 -6.30
C ILE A 241 2.75 -38.40 -7.22
N SER A 242 2.53 -38.23 -8.52
CA SER A 242 3.23 -38.99 -9.55
C SER A 242 4.67 -38.48 -9.61
N SER A 243 5.61 -39.33 -9.18
CA SER A 243 6.97 -39.00 -8.76
C SER A 243 7.99 -38.70 -9.87
N ASP A 244 7.61 -38.06 -10.98
CA ASP A 244 8.53 -37.88 -12.13
C ASP A 244 8.58 -36.46 -12.73
N THR A 245 7.88 -35.50 -12.15
CA THR A 245 8.17 -34.08 -12.38
C THR A 245 9.02 -33.59 -11.23
N SER A 246 10.31 -33.38 -11.48
CA SER A 246 11.18 -32.65 -10.57
C SER A 246 10.57 -31.26 -10.35
N GLU A 247 9.82 -31.09 -9.28
CA GLU A 247 9.36 -29.80 -8.80
C GLU A 247 10.61 -28.97 -8.52
N ILE A 248 10.98 -28.12 -9.49
CA ILE A 248 11.94 -27.05 -9.24
C ILE A 248 11.28 -26.21 -8.15
N PRO A 249 11.86 -26.10 -6.94
CA PRO A 249 11.28 -25.28 -5.90
C PRO A 249 11.06 -23.87 -6.46
N LEU A 250 9.90 -23.27 -6.24
CA LEU A 250 9.57 -21.90 -6.70
C LEU A 250 10.67 -20.89 -6.32
N LEU A 251 11.35 -21.10 -5.19
CA LEU A 251 12.52 -20.35 -4.75
C LEU A 251 13.73 -20.43 -5.68
N GLU A 252 13.96 -21.57 -6.35
CA GLU A 252 15.00 -21.74 -7.36
C GLU A 252 14.63 -21.03 -8.66
N LEU A 253 13.33 -20.96 -8.99
CA LEU A 253 12.82 -20.17 -10.12
C LEU A 253 13.06 -18.67 -9.90
N VAL A 254 12.70 -18.14 -8.71
CA VAL A 254 12.95 -16.73 -8.34
C VAL A 254 14.45 -16.40 -8.31
N GLY A 255 15.27 -17.37 -7.90
CA GLY A 255 16.72 -17.21 -7.86
C GLY A 255 17.39 -17.11 -9.24
N GLY A 256 16.76 -17.62 -10.30
CA GLY A 256 17.27 -17.64 -11.67
C GLY A 256 16.61 -16.63 -12.61
N LEU A 257 15.88 -15.66 -12.07
CA LEU A 257 15.23 -14.66 -12.90
C LEU A 257 16.26 -13.71 -13.54
N PRO A 258 16.06 -13.30 -14.81
CA PRO A 258 17.03 -12.49 -15.55
C PRO A 258 17.47 -11.19 -14.85
N ALA A 259 16.56 -10.42 -14.24
CA ALA A 259 16.95 -9.18 -13.57
C ALA A 259 17.70 -9.46 -12.25
N VAL A 260 17.33 -10.54 -11.55
CA VAL A 260 18.06 -11.03 -10.36
C VAL A 260 19.48 -11.47 -10.74
N GLU A 261 19.64 -12.25 -11.82
CA GLU A 261 20.95 -12.66 -12.32
C GLU A 261 21.79 -11.47 -12.76
N PHE A 262 21.18 -10.52 -13.48
CA PHE A 262 21.83 -9.27 -13.86
C PHE A 262 22.35 -8.53 -12.63
N LEU A 263 21.50 -8.28 -11.63
CA LEU A 263 21.88 -7.57 -10.41
C LEU A 263 22.98 -8.30 -9.63
N ARG A 264 22.96 -9.64 -9.58
CA ARG A 264 24.03 -10.44 -8.94
C ARG A 264 25.34 -10.42 -9.72
N SER A 265 25.27 -10.33 -11.05
CA SER A 265 26.46 -10.27 -11.91
C SER A 265 27.22 -8.94 -11.79
N GLN A 266 26.58 -7.90 -11.27
CA GLN A 266 27.21 -6.61 -11.07
C GLN A 266 28.13 -6.63 -9.84
N SER A 267 29.43 -6.76 -10.10
CA SER A 267 30.48 -6.63 -9.08
C SER A 267 30.96 -5.18 -9.02
N VAL A 268 30.60 -4.46 -7.96
CA VAL A 268 31.04 -3.09 -7.67
C VAL A 268 31.35 -2.95 -6.19
N GLU A 269 32.41 -2.22 -5.85
CA GLU A 269 32.70 -1.92 -4.45
C GLU A 269 31.54 -1.15 -3.81
N GLY A 270 31.06 -1.61 -2.65
CA GLY A 270 29.91 -1.00 -1.97
C GLY A 270 28.53 -1.49 -2.43
N TYR A 271 28.45 -2.39 -3.40
CA TYR A 271 27.19 -3.04 -3.79
C TYR A 271 27.29 -4.56 -3.70
N THR A 272 26.28 -5.16 -3.09
CA THR A 272 26.06 -6.62 -3.08
C THR A 272 24.55 -6.82 -3.02
N TYR A 273 24.03 -7.57 -3.99
CA TYR A 273 22.60 -7.87 -4.06
C TYR A 273 22.11 -8.50 -2.75
N SER A 274 21.06 -7.93 -2.15
CA SER A 274 20.57 -8.30 -0.82
C SER A 274 19.16 -8.90 -0.81
N TYR A 275 18.67 -9.37 -1.96
CA TYR A 275 17.32 -9.92 -2.12
C TYR A 275 16.20 -8.91 -1.81
N GLY A 276 16.48 -7.61 -1.94
CA GLY A 276 15.47 -6.55 -1.87
C GLY A 276 14.66 -6.43 -3.15
N LEU A 277 13.72 -5.48 -3.17
CA LEU A 277 12.94 -5.14 -4.37
C LEU A 277 13.88 -4.74 -5.51
N LEU A 278 13.65 -5.27 -6.72
CA LEU A 278 14.55 -5.09 -7.87
C LEU A 278 14.90 -3.61 -8.15
N HIS A 279 13.92 -2.71 -8.04
CA HIS A 279 14.14 -1.29 -8.26
C HIS A 279 15.00 -0.63 -7.16
N GLU A 280 14.90 -1.09 -5.91
CA GLU A 280 15.75 -0.60 -4.82
C GLU A 280 17.17 -1.12 -4.95
N GLU A 281 17.33 -2.39 -5.32
CA GLU A 281 18.64 -3.00 -5.59
C GLU A 281 19.33 -2.31 -6.77
N PHE A 282 18.59 -2.04 -7.86
CA PHE A 282 19.11 -1.28 -8.99
C PHE A 282 19.50 0.16 -8.61
N ARG A 283 18.72 0.83 -7.74
CA ARG A 283 19.08 2.15 -7.21
C ARG A 283 20.39 2.09 -6.42
N ARG A 284 20.58 1.07 -5.56
CA ARG A 284 21.82 0.88 -4.80
C ARG A 284 23.01 0.61 -5.72
N LEU A 285 22.82 -0.19 -6.77
CA LEU A 285 23.82 -0.43 -7.81
C LEU A 285 24.25 0.88 -8.49
N LEU A 286 23.30 1.72 -8.89
CA LEU A 286 23.62 3.02 -9.52
C LEU A 286 24.44 3.90 -8.59
N SER A 287 24.07 4.01 -7.31
CA SER A 287 24.84 4.77 -6.32
C SER A 287 26.26 4.23 -6.11
N ALA A 288 26.44 2.90 -6.10
CA ALA A 288 27.76 2.31 -5.97
C ALA A 288 28.63 2.54 -7.22
N ARG A 289 28.04 2.44 -8.41
CA ARG A 289 28.72 2.76 -9.68
C ARG A 289 29.10 4.23 -9.79
N GLU A 290 28.24 5.12 -9.30
CA GLU A 290 28.53 6.56 -9.25
C GLU A 290 29.74 6.82 -8.35
N ALA A 291 29.76 6.23 -7.15
CA ALA A 291 30.89 6.34 -6.23
C ALA A 291 32.19 5.74 -6.79
N GLU A 292 32.13 4.59 -7.45
CA GLU A 292 33.30 3.98 -8.13
C GLU A 292 33.82 4.88 -9.26
N TRP A 293 32.91 5.44 -10.06
CA TRP A 293 33.26 6.38 -11.13
C TRP A 293 33.88 7.66 -10.56
N GLU A 294 33.29 8.26 -9.53
CA GLU A 294 33.84 9.42 -8.82
C GLU A 294 35.24 9.14 -8.24
N ALA A 295 35.45 7.94 -7.68
CA ALA A 295 36.75 7.52 -7.15
C ALA A 295 37.81 7.30 -8.23
N SER A 296 37.39 6.99 -9.46
CA SER A 296 38.30 6.85 -10.61
C SER A 296 38.80 8.19 -11.17
N LEU A 297 38.19 9.30 -10.76
CA LEU A 297 38.56 10.62 -11.25
C LEU A 297 39.96 11.05 -10.78
N PRO A 298 40.74 11.75 -11.62
CA PRO A 298 42.05 12.25 -11.23
C PRO A 298 41.96 13.16 -10.01
N ILE A 299 42.82 12.95 -9.01
CA ILE A 299 42.85 13.76 -7.77
C ILE A 299 43.00 15.27 -8.05
N GLU A 300 43.65 15.63 -9.15
CA GLU A 300 43.86 17.02 -9.59
C GLU A 300 42.55 17.72 -10.01
N SER A 301 41.55 16.97 -10.48
CA SER A 301 40.21 17.50 -10.80
C SER A 301 39.47 17.97 -9.54
N ASN A 302 39.56 17.20 -8.46
CA ASN A 302 38.79 17.44 -7.23
C ASN A 302 39.37 18.58 -6.37
N GLN A 303 40.60 19.03 -6.64
CA GLN A 303 41.26 20.11 -5.89
C GLN A 303 41.14 21.51 -6.51
N ALA A 304 40.63 21.63 -7.75
CA ALA A 304 40.51 22.94 -8.41
C ALA A 304 39.42 23.86 -7.82
N THR A 305 38.59 23.37 -6.90
CA THR A 305 37.35 24.07 -6.50
C THR A 305 37.46 24.98 -5.25
N ILE A 306 38.59 25.03 -4.51
CA ILE A 306 38.59 25.79 -3.22
C ILE A 306 39.65 26.89 -3.10
N LEU A 307 40.55 27.09 -4.07
CA LEU A 307 41.52 28.19 -4.00
C LEU A 307 41.02 29.51 -4.65
N ALA A 308 40.19 30.22 -3.88
CA ALA A 308 40.45 31.59 -3.42
C ALA A 308 40.58 32.80 -4.38
N THR A 309 40.05 32.79 -5.61
CA THR A 309 40.09 34.02 -6.46
C THR A 309 38.77 34.74 -6.77
N GLY A 310 37.64 34.38 -6.16
CA GLY A 310 36.41 35.21 -6.16
C GLY A 310 35.81 35.54 -7.54
N HIS A 311 36.37 35.00 -8.62
CA HIS A 311 35.86 35.08 -9.96
C HIS A 311 35.31 33.71 -10.33
N ALA A 312 34.02 33.67 -10.70
CA ALA A 312 33.41 32.48 -11.29
C ALA A 312 34.21 32.13 -12.54
N LEU A 313 35.08 31.12 -12.43
CA LEU A 313 35.70 30.50 -13.59
C LEU A 313 34.55 29.93 -14.43
N ALA A 314 34.57 30.22 -15.74
CA ALA A 314 33.67 29.58 -16.68
C ALA A 314 33.71 28.06 -16.48
N PRO A 315 32.58 27.34 -16.60
CA PRO A 315 32.56 25.89 -16.55
C PRO A 315 33.67 25.37 -17.47
N THR A 316 34.69 24.74 -16.88
CA THR A 316 35.78 24.17 -17.67
C THR A 316 35.20 23.00 -18.46
N THR A 317 35.43 22.96 -19.77
CA THR A 317 34.96 21.93 -20.71
C THR A 317 35.10 20.49 -20.17
N ALA A 318 36.12 20.23 -19.35
CA ALA A 318 36.31 18.94 -18.68
C ALA A 318 35.12 18.50 -17.80
N ARG A 319 34.44 19.41 -17.11
CA ARG A 319 33.30 19.05 -16.24
C ARG A 319 32.06 18.65 -17.05
N GLU A 320 31.85 19.29 -18.19
CA GLU A 320 30.73 18.95 -19.08
C GLU A 320 30.96 17.57 -19.70
N GLU A 321 32.17 17.29 -20.17
CA GLU A 321 32.56 15.96 -20.67
C GLU A 321 32.35 14.86 -19.62
N TRP A 322 32.58 15.14 -18.32
CA TRP A 322 32.36 14.17 -17.25
C TRP A 322 30.88 13.88 -16.97
N ILE A 323 30.04 14.92 -16.97
CA ILE A 323 28.59 14.75 -16.79
C ILE A 323 28.03 13.90 -17.96
N ASP A 324 28.53 14.14 -19.16
CA ASP A 324 28.14 13.37 -20.35
C ASP A 324 28.60 11.90 -20.26
N GLU A 325 29.81 11.64 -19.78
CA GLU A 325 30.33 10.28 -19.60
C GLU A 325 29.50 9.48 -18.59
N TRP A 326 29.26 10.04 -17.39
CA TRP A 326 28.41 9.39 -16.39
C TRP A 326 26.99 9.18 -16.93
N GLY A 327 26.43 10.19 -17.61
CA GLY A 327 25.10 10.09 -18.23
C GLY A 327 25.00 8.98 -19.27
N MET A 328 26.09 8.64 -19.97
CA MET A 328 26.13 7.47 -20.86
C MET A 328 26.18 6.15 -20.09
N ILE A 329 26.97 6.07 -19.02
CA ILE A 329 27.07 4.86 -18.17
C ILE A 329 25.71 4.56 -17.52
N GLU A 330 25.10 5.57 -16.90
CA GLU A 330 23.79 5.46 -16.25
C GLU A 330 22.71 5.01 -17.23
N ARG A 331 22.67 5.63 -18.42
CA ARG A 331 21.71 5.27 -19.47
C ARG A 331 21.88 3.83 -19.91
N LYS A 332 23.11 3.39 -20.15
CA LYS A 332 23.40 2.01 -20.56
C LYS A 332 23.00 1.00 -19.48
N LEU A 333 23.26 1.30 -18.21
CA LEU A 333 22.83 0.45 -17.10
C LEU A 333 21.30 0.35 -17.00
N LYS A 334 20.59 1.48 -17.20
CA LYS A 334 19.12 1.51 -17.22
C LYS A 334 18.56 0.71 -18.37
N GLU A 335 19.12 0.84 -19.57
CA GLU A 335 18.71 0.08 -20.76
C GLU A 335 18.92 -1.43 -20.56
N GLU A 336 20.09 -1.84 -20.04
CA GLU A 336 20.36 -3.24 -19.77
C GLU A 336 19.44 -3.79 -18.68
N PHE A 337 19.24 -3.05 -17.57
CA PHE A 337 18.35 -3.49 -16.52
C PHE A 337 16.90 -3.61 -17.00
N GLN A 338 16.41 -2.65 -17.78
CA GLN A 338 15.08 -2.70 -18.38
C GLN A 338 14.92 -3.91 -19.29
N PHE A 339 15.93 -4.23 -20.10
CA PHE A 339 15.93 -5.43 -20.95
C PHE A 339 15.81 -6.72 -20.12
N GLN A 340 16.49 -6.78 -18.97
CA GLN A 340 16.43 -7.95 -18.08
C GLN A 340 15.08 -8.04 -17.35
N ILE A 341 14.48 -6.92 -16.99
CA ILE A 341 13.12 -6.86 -16.42
C ILE A 341 12.07 -7.34 -17.43
N GLU A 342 12.21 -6.97 -18.70
CA GLU A 342 11.35 -7.49 -19.77
C GLU A 342 11.53 -9.00 -19.95
N GLY A 343 12.77 -9.50 -19.95
CA GLY A 343 13.03 -10.94 -19.98
C GLY A 343 12.46 -11.68 -18.77
N GLU A 344 12.50 -11.07 -17.59
CA GLU A 344 11.91 -11.62 -16.37
C GLU A 344 10.39 -11.69 -16.43
N PHE A 345 9.77 -10.63 -16.95
CA PHE A 345 8.34 -10.61 -17.23
C PHE A 345 7.97 -11.75 -18.19
N ASP A 346 8.69 -11.93 -19.29
CA ASP A 346 8.43 -13.01 -20.26
C ASP A 346 8.51 -14.40 -19.61
N VAL A 347 9.53 -14.66 -18.78
CA VAL A 347 9.68 -15.92 -18.04
C VAL A 347 8.50 -16.16 -17.10
N LEU A 348 8.05 -15.14 -16.38
CA LEU A 348 6.89 -15.23 -15.49
C LEU A 348 5.61 -15.49 -16.26
N MET A 349 5.39 -14.81 -17.39
CA MET A 349 4.21 -15.01 -18.23
C MET A 349 4.18 -16.41 -18.83
N ASP A 350 5.33 -16.95 -19.27
CA ASP A 350 5.45 -18.32 -19.76
C ASP A 350 5.16 -19.34 -18.64
N PHE A 351 5.67 -19.10 -17.44
CA PHE A 351 5.42 -19.94 -16.27
C PHE A 351 3.93 -19.96 -15.89
N ILE A 352 3.30 -18.77 -15.79
CA ILE A 352 1.88 -18.66 -15.44
C ILE A 352 1.04 -19.31 -16.54
N GLY A 353 1.30 -19.01 -17.81
CA GLY A 353 0.55 -19.58 -18.93
C GLY A 353 0.69 -21.10 -19.01
N SER A 354 1.86 -21.65 -18.73
CA SER A 354 2.06 -23.11 -18.63
C SER A 354 1.29 -23.73 -17.48
N SER A 355 1.11 -23.00 -16.38
CA SER A 355 0.43 -23.48 -15.17
C SER A 355 -1.10 -23.37 -15.25
N THR A 356 -1.61 -22.32 -15.88
CA THR A 356 -3.06 -22.04 -16.00
C THR A 356 -3.66 -22.52 -17.32
N GLY A 357 -2.81 -22.77 -18.33
CA GLY A 357 -3.23 -23.03 -19.70
C GLY A 357 -3.69 -21.77 -20.46
N LEU A 358 -3.49 -20.58 -19.89
CA LEU A 358 -3.85 -19.30 -20.49
C LEU A 358 -2.68 -18.74 -21.32
N GLU A 359 -3.00 -17.99 -22.37
CA GLU A 359 -2.01 -17.15 -23.04
C GLU A 359 -1.63 -15.94 -22.16
N ALA A 360 -0.43 -15.39 -22.34
CA ALA A 360 0.07 -14.28 -21.51
C ALA A 360 -0.89 -13.08 -21.43
N TRP A 361 -1.54 -12.71 -22.53
CA TRP A 361 -2.48 -11.59 -22.51
C TRP A 361 -3.80 -11.93 -21.80
N GLU A 362 -4.23 -13.20 -21.78
CA GLU A 362 -5.41 -13.65 -21.05
C GLU A 362 -5.17 -13.52 -19.54
N VAL A 363 -3.98 -13.94 -19.09
CA VAL A 363 -3.50 -13.76 -17.71
C VAL A 363 -3.56 -12.29 -17.31
N LEU A 364 -3.05 -11.38 -18.14
CA LEU A 364 -3.07 -9.94 -17.84
C LEU A 364 -4.48 -9.35 -17.82
N VAL A 365 -5.34 -9.72 -18.77
CA VAL A 365 -6.74 -9.27 -18.79
C VAL A 365 -7.46 -9.71 -17.52
N GLU A 366 -7.27 -10.97 -17.12
CA GLU A 366 -7.89 -11.52 -15.92
C GLU A 366 -7.36 -10.84 -14.65
N LEU A 367 -6.05 -10.62 -14.55
CA LEU A 367 -5.39 -9.94 -13.42
C LEU A 367 -5.80 -8.48 -13.23
N TYR A 368 -5.97 -7.74 -14.33
CA TYR A 368 -6.26 -6.31 -14.29
C TYR A 368 -7.75 -5.97 -14.36
N ASP A 369 -8.61 -6.98 -14.46
CA ASP A 369 -10.04 -6.81 -14.73
C ASP A 369 -10.34 -6.06 -16.03
N VAL A 370 -9.52 -6.35 -17.06
CA VAL A 370 -9.58 -5.82 -18.42
C VAL A 370 -10.94 -5.86 -19.11
N GLY A 371 -11.81 -6.75 -18.63
CA GLY A 371 -13.03 -7.21 -19.27
C GLY A 371 -13.29 -8.69 -18.94
N GLU A 372 -14.38 -9.24 -19.47
CA GLU A 372 -14.76 -10.63 -19.21
C GLU A 372 -14.20 -11.55 -20.30
N ALA A 373 -13.46 -12.59 -19.89
CA ALA A 373 -13.01 -13.63 -20.81
C ALA A 373 -14.22 -14.40 -21.40
N PRO A 374 -14.16 -14.85 -22.68
CA PRO A 374 -13.03 -14.74 -23.59
C PRO A 374 -13.02 -13.43 -24.40
N LEU A 375 -11.91 -12.70 -24.34
CA LEU A 375 -11.64 -11.51 -25.16
C LEU A 375 -10.78 -11.90 -26.37
N GLY A 376 -11.00 -11.29 -27.53
CA GLY A 376 -10.08 -11.45 -28.66
C GLY A 376 -8.76 -10.72 -28.39
N LYS A 377 -7.64 -11.22 -28.93
CA LYS A 377 -6.30 -10.62 -28.73
C LYS A 377 -6.23 -9.10 -29.02
N ASP A 378 -6.90 -8.63 -30.07
CA ASP A 378 -6.93 -7.20 -30.42
C ASP A 378 -7.73 -6.37 -29.40
N GLU A 379 -8.79 -6.95 -28.84
CA GLU A 379 -9.64 -6.31 -27.83
C GLU A 379 -8.95 -6.29 -26.46
N ALA A 380 -8.31 -7.41 -26.09
CA ALA A 380 -7.42 -7.49 -24.94
C ALA A 380 -6.29 -6.48 -25.02
N LYS A 381 -5.66 -6.32 -26.19
CA LYS A 381 -4.62 -5.32 -26.41
C LYS A 381 -5.15 -3.90 -26.15
N HIS A 382 -6.29 -3.54 -26.72
CA HIS A 382 -6.90 -2.22 -26.50
C HIS A 382 -7.34 -2.00 -25.04
N ALA A 383 -7.81 -3.06 -24.37
CA ALA A 383 -8.18 -3.02 -22.96
C ALA A 383 -6.95 -2.83 -22.05
N LEU A 384 -5.87 -3.56 -22.32
CA LEU A 384 -4.60 -3.44 -21.61
C LEU A 384 -3.91 -2.09 -21.88
N GLU A 385 -4.06 -1.50 -23.07
CA GLU A 385 -3.59 -0.13 -23.36
C GLU A 385 -4.26 0.92 -22.46
N SER A 386 -5.45 0.63 -21.90
CA SER A 386 -6.12 1.51 -20.93
C SER A 386 -5.60 1.37 -19.50
N VAL A 387 -4.80 0.32 -19.22
CA VAL A 387 -4.20 0.07 -17.91
C VAL A 387 -2.71 0.34 -18.00
N ASN A 388 -2.27 1.37 -17.28
CA ASN A 388 -0.83 1.60 -17.13
C ASN A 388 -0.28 0.58 -16.13
N VAL A 389 0.18 -0.57 -16.63
CA VAL A 389 0.83 -1.60 -15.82
C VAL A 389 2.30 -1.24 -15.67
N ASN A 390 2.69 -0.91 -14.45
CA ASN A 390 4.09 -0.84 -14.10
C ASN A 390 4.64 -2.26 -13.92
N ILE A 391 5.51 -2.70 -14.83
CA ILE A 391 6.11 -4.05 -14.81
C ILE A 391 6.79 -4.34 -13.46
N TYR A 392 7.40 -3.32 -12.84
CA TYR A 392 8.04 -3.47 -11.53
C TYR A 392 7.06 -3.85 -10.42
N ASP A 393 5.86 -3.26 -10.43
CA ASP A 393 4.83 -3.53 -9.43
C ASP A 393 4.22 -4.93 -9.65
N PHE A 394 4.09 -5.34 -10.91
CA PHE A 394 3.64 -6.69 -11.25
C PHE A 394 4.63 -7.76 -10.78
N ILE A 395 5.92 -7.63 -11.12
CA ILE A 395 6.96 -8.58 -10.69
C ILE A 395 7.01 -8.64 -9.16
N GLY A 396 7.02 -7.49 -8.49
CA GLY A 396 7.04 -7.44 -7.02
C GLY A 396 5.84 -8.14 -6.38
N ALA A 397 4.62 -7.94 -6.91
CA ALA A 397 3.43 -8.60 -6.41
C ALA A 397 3.48 -10.14 -6.61
N VAL A 398 4.05 -10.59 -7.73
CA VAL A 398 4.22 -12.01 -8.02
C VAL A 398 5.29 -12.62 -7.10
N GLU A 399 6.44 -11.97 -6.93
CA GLU A 399 7.50 -12.41 -6.01
C GLU A 399 7.01 -12.49 -4.56
N ASP A 400 6.27 -11.48 -4.09
CA ASP A 400 5.70 -11.46 -2.74
C ASP A 400 4.68 -12.58 -2.54
N ALA A 401 3.87 -12.90 -3.55
CA ALA A 401 2.95 -14.03 -3.51
C ALA A 401 3.67 -15.39 -3.40
N PHE A 402 4.90 -15.48 -3.90
CA PHE A 402 5.72 -16.70 -3.85
C PHE A 402 6.69 -16.77 -2.67
N ARG A 403 6.88 -15.68 -1.91
CA ARG A 403 7.58 -15.69 -0.62
C ARG A 403 6.71 -16.34 0.45
N ILE A 404 6.70 -17.66 0.48
CA ILE A 404 6.18 -18.44 1.61
C ILE A 404 7.33 -18.57 2.62
N ASP A 405 7.20 -17.91 3.78
CA ASP A 405 8.13 -18.02 4.92
C ASP A 405 8.04 -19.37 5.65
#